data_AF-A0A2Z4IHS0-F1
#
_entry.id   AF-A0A2Z4IHS0-F1
#
_cell.length_a   1.000
_cell.length_b   1.000
_cell.length_c   1.000
_cell.angle_alpha   90.00
_cell.angle_beta   90.00
_cell.angle_gamma   90.00
#
_symmetry.space_group_name_H-M   'P 1'
#
loop_
_entity.id
_entity.type
_entity.pdbx_description
1 polymer ?
#
loop_
_entity_poly.entity_id
_entity_poly.type
_entity_poly.pdbx_seq_one_letter_code
_entity_poly.pdbx_strand_id
1 'polypeptide(L)'
;MRKLIAYHLVTILPMMIVMQLFAFDYIGWYDFAGMFVIYFFVYRPIMDYKRLKSKGLVDRKAFLKSWGFVRFKFVQELMFKI
;
A
#
# COMPACT_ATOMS: atom_id res chain seq x y z
N MET A 1 17.48 1.13 6.72
CA MET A 1 16.57 0.72 7.81
C MET A 1 15.52 1.80 8.09
N ARG A 2 15.89 3.06 8.40
CA ARG A 2 14.92 4.16 8.58
C ARG A 2 13.88 4.29 7.45
N LYS A 3 14.32 4.25 6.17
CA LYS A 3 13.42 4.28 4.99
C LYS A 3 12.51 3.04 4.84
N LEU A 4 12.89 1.89 5.42
CA LEU A 4 12.06 0.68 5.41
C LEU A 4 10.98 0.77 6.49
N ILE A 5 11.36 1.20 7.70
CA ILE A 5 10.43 1.43 8.80
C ILE A 5 9.40 2.49 8.42
N ALA A 6 9.84 3.63 7.87
CA ALA A 6 8.94 4.68 7.41
C ALA A 6 7.95 4.17 6.35
N TYR A 7 8.39 3.33 5.42
CA TYR A 7 7.51 2.71 4.44
C TYR A 7 6.46 1.78 5.09
N HIS A 8 6.86 0.94 6.04
CA HIS A 8 5.92 0.06 6.74
C HIS A 8 4.91 0.87 7.55
N LEU A 9 5.35 1.90 8.27
CA LEU A 9 4.46 2.81 9.00
C LEU A 9 3.46 3.49 8.07
N VAL A 10 3.93 4.12 6.99
CA VAL A 10 3.07 4.85 6.05
C VAL A 10 2.10 3.92 5.35
N THR A 11 2.46 2.65 5.13
CA THR A 11 1.57 1.71 4.47
C THR A 11 0.57 1.05 5.43
N ILE A 12 0.90 0.83 6.70
CA ILE A 12 0.01 0.19 7.67
C ILE A 12 -0.95 1.19 8.33
N LEU A 13 -0.47 2.40 8.64
CA LEU A 13 -1.20 3.39 9.42
C LEU A 13 -2.60 3.73 8.88
N PRO A 14 -2.82 3.93 7.57
CA PRO A 14 -4.16 4.22 7.04
C PRO A 14 -5.15 3.09 7.32
N MET A 15 -4.75 1.84 7.16
CA MET A 15 -5.63 0.70 7.43
C MET A 15 -5.91 0.57 8.93
N MET A 16 -4.93 0.83 9.79
CA MET A 16 -5.16 0.87 11.24
C MET A 16 -6.22 1.91 11.62
N ILE A 17 -6.16 3.11 11.04
CA ILE A 17 -7.15 4.17 11.28
C ILE A 17 -8.54 3.72 10.82
N VAL A 18 -8.66 3.19 9.60
CA VAL A 18 -9.95 2.69 9.07
C VAL A 18 -10.51 1.59 9.97
N MET A 19 -9.67 0.67 10.43
CA MET A 19 -10.10 -0.39 11.35
C MET A 19 -10.55 0.15 12.71
N GLN A 20 -9.87 1.15 13.27
CA GLN A 20 -10.28 1.77 14.53
C GLN A 20 -11.61 2.51 14.39
N LEU A 21 -11.79 3.27 13.32
CA LEU A 21 -13.06 3.96 13.06
C LEU A 21 -14.22 2.96 12.96
N PHE A 22 -14.00 1.82 12.31
CA PHE A 22 -15.01 0.76 12.23
C PHE A 22 -15.24 0.07 13.57
N ALA A 23 -14.18 -0.24 14.32
CA ALA A 23 -14.27 -0.95 15.60
C ALA A 23 -14.97 -0.15 16.71
N PHE A 24 -14.94 1.18 16.64
CA PHE A 24 -15.65 2.08 17.55
C PHE A 24 -16.97 2.61 16.96
N ASP A 25 -17.50 1.94 15.92
CA ASP A 25 -18.77 2.25 15.28
C ASP A 25 -18.90 3.71 14.73
N TYR A 26 -17.77 4.36 14.42
CA TYR A 26 -17.76 5.71 13.80
C TYR A 26 -18.11 5.67 12.31
N ILE A 27 -17.90 4.53 11.65
CA ILE A 27 -18.22 4.32 10.23
C ILE A 27 -18.99 3.02 10.04
N GLY A 28 -19.91 3.00 9.07
CA GLY A 28 -20.68 1.80 8.74
C GLY A 28 -19.91 0.82 7.87
N TRP A 29 -20.50 -0.35 7.63
CA TRP A 29 -19.92 -1.40 6.79
C TRP A 29 -19.62 -0.93 5.35
N TYR A 30 -20.53 -0.14 4.76
CA TYR A 30 -20.35 0.39 3.40
C TYR A 30 -19.15 1.35 3.31
N ASP A 31 -19.00 2.24 4.29
CA ASP A 31 -17.87 3.17 4.37
C ASP A 31 -16.56 2.40 4.58
N PHE A 32 -16.55 1.43 5.49
CA PHE A 32 -15.39 0.57 5.72
C PHE A 32 -14.97 -0.17 4.45
N ALA A 33 -15.91 -0.83 3.76
CA ALA A 33 -15.64 -1.54 2.52
C ALA A 33 -15.11 -0.60 1.42
N GLY A 34 -15.71 0.59 1.28
CA GLY A 34 -15.25 1.60 0.34
C GLY A 34 -13.82 2.06 0.62
N MET A 35 -13.52 2.41 1.87
CA MET A 35 -12.18 2.81 2.30
C MET A 35 -11.16 1.68 2.14
N PHE A 36 -11.53 0.44 2.44
CA PHE A 36 -10.68 -0.74 2.26
C PHE A 36 -10.32 -0.95 0.78
N VAL A 37 -11.30 -0.86 -0.13
CA VAL A 37 -11.07 -0.98 -1.57
C VAL A 37 -10.14 0.13 -2.07
N ILE A 38 -10.37 1.39 -1.68
CA ILE A 38 -9.48 2.51 -2.03
C ILE A 38 -8.07 2.27 -1.50
N TYR A 39 -7.94 1.83 -0.25
CA TYR A 39 -6.65 1.52 0.34
C TYR A 39 -5.91 0.43 -0.46
N PHE A 40 -6.58 -0.69 -0.76
CA PHE A 40 -5.95 -1.86 -1.37
C PHE A 40 -5.62 -1.66 -2.86
N PHE A 41 -6.50 -1.00 -3.61
CA PHE A 41 -6.39 -0.85 -5.06
C PHE A 41 -5.76 0.47 -5.51
N VAL A 42 -5.71 1.49 -4.64
CA VAL A 42 -5.15 2.80 -4.99
C VAL A 42 -3.96 3.12 -4.11
N TYR A 43 -4.16 3.29 -2.81
CA TYR A 43 -3.13 3.80 -1.91
C TYR A 43 -1.92 2.85 -1.83
N ARG A 44 -2.16 1.58 -1.49
CA ARG A 44 -1.11 0.57 -1.35
C ARG A 44 -0.29 0.39 -2.64
N PRO A 45 -0.89 0.19 -3.83
CA PRO A 45 -0.13 0.10 -5.08
C PRO A 45 0.73 1.32 -5.35
N ILE A 46 0.24 2.54 -5.10
CA ILE A 46 1.00 3.77 -5.31
C ILE A 46 2.22 3.83 -4.39
N MET A 47 2.05 3.49 -3.11
CA MET A 47 3.16 3.50 -2.14
C MET A 47 4.20 2.43 -2.44
N ASP A 48 3.76 1.22 -2.80
CA ASP A 48 4.64 0.12 -3.19
C ASP A 48 5.41 0.48 -4.47
N TYR A 49 4.75 1.10 -5.45
CA TYR A 49 5.41 1.60 -6.66
C TYR A 49 6.46 2.66 -6.39
N LYS A 50 6.17 3.66 -5.53
CA LYS A 50 7.17 4.68 -5.16
C LYS A 50 8.44 4.04 -4.61
N ARG A 51 8.28 3.02 -3.77
CA ARG A 51 9.42 2.26 -3.21
C ARG A 51 10.15 1.46 -4.28
N LEU A 52 9.46 0.67 -5.10
CA LEU A 52 10.08 -0.14 -6.15
C LEU A 52 10.77 0.70 -7.22
N LYS A 53 10.16 1.82 -7.59
CA LYS A 53 10.77 2.81 -8.49
C LYS A 53 12.06 3.38 -7.90
N SER A 54 12.07 3.69 -6.60
CA SER A 54 13.30 4.19 -5.92
C SER A 54 14.42 3.15 -5.87
N LYS A 55 14.10 1.86 -6.03
CA LYS A 55 15.05 0.76 -6.17
C LYS A 55 15.42 0.43 -7.62
N GLY A 56 14.82 1.10 -8.61
CA GLY A 56 15.01 0.79 -10.04
C GLY A 56 14.38 -0.54 -10.49
N LEU A 57 13.46 -1.12 -9.70
CA LEU A 57 12.87 -2.44 -9.98
C LEU A 57 11.61 -2.37 -10.85
N VAL A 58 10.92 -1.22 -10.85
CA VAL A 58 9.66 -1.05 -11.57
C VAL A 58 9.59 0.33 -12.20
N ASP A 59 9.25 0.35 -13.48
CA ASP A 59 8.98 1.55 -14.25
C ASP A 59 7.49 1.90 -14.29
N ARG A 60 7.18 3.17 -14.55
CA ARG A 60 5.80 3.67 -14.66
C ARG A 60 4.98 2.87 -15.68
N LYS A 61 5.58 2.53 -16.82
CA LYS A 61 4.92 1.78 -17.90
C LYS A 61 4.50 0.38 -17.43
N ALA A 62 5.38 -0.33 -16.73
CA ALA A 62 5.09 -1.66 -16.18
C ALA A 62 4.03 -1.60 -15.06
N PHE A 63 4.11 -0.58 -14.22
CA PHE A 63 3.12 -0.34 -13.17
C PHE A 63 1.71 -0.10 -13.74
N LEU A 64 1.57 0.80 -14.72
CA LEU A 64 0.27 1.11 -15.33
C LEU A 64 -0.28 -0.07 -16.14
N LYS A 65 0.57 -0.76 -16.92
CA LYS A 65 0.13 -1.93 -17.70
C LYS A 65 -0.41 -3.06 -16.83
N SER A 66 0.13 -3.22 -15.63
CA SER A 66 -0.29 -4.23 -14.67
C SER A 66 -1.34 -3.75 -13.68
N TRP A 67 -1.86 -2.53 -13.81
CA TRP A 67 -2.78 -1.94 -12.81
C TRP A 67 -2.22 -1.99 -11.38
N GLY A 68 -0.90 -1.85 -11.25
CA GLY A 68 -0.19 -1.90 -9.97
C GLY A 68 0.02 -3.30 -9.38
N PHE A 69 -0.41 -4.38 -10.04
CA PHE A 69 -0.15 -5.75 -9.61
C PHE A 69 1.30 -6.20 -9.82
N VAL A 70 2.10 -5.51 -10.63
CA VAL A 70 3.53 -5.80 -10.79
C VAL A 70 4.29 -5.84 -9.46
N ARG A 71 3.79 -5.13 -8.44
CA ARG A 71 4.35 -5.09 -7.08
C ARG A 71 4.47 -6.48 -6.42
N PHE A 72 3.59 -7.41 -6.76
CA PHE A 72 3.59 -8.76 -6.19
C PHE A 72 4.77 -9.61 -6.64
N LYS A 73 5.44 -9.23 -7.75
CA LYS A 73 6.70 -9.88 -8.16
C LYS A 73 7.88 -9.51 -7.25
N PHE A 74 7.75 -8.43 -6.47
CA PHE A 74 8.84 -7.82 -5.71
C PHE A 74 8.50 -7.70 -4.22
N VAL A 75 7.71 -8.64 -3.68
CA VAL A 75 7.27 -8.60 -2.27
C VAL A 75 8.46 -8.62 -1.32
N GLN A 76 9.50 -9.40 -1.63
CA GLN A 76 10.68 -9.47 -0.77
C GLN A 76 11.41 -8.12 -0.70
N GLU A 77 11.57 -7.45 -1.84
CA GLU A 77 12.24 -6.16 -1.97
C GLU A 77 11.42 -5.02 -1.37
N LEU A 78 10.09 -5.15 -1.36
CA LEU A 78 9.18 -4.27 -0.64
C LEU A 78 9.34 -4.44 0.88
N MET A 79 9.26 -5.68 1.37
CA MET A 79 9.12 -5.98 2.80
C MET A 79 10.45 -5.95 3.56
N PHE A 80 11.56 -6.22 2.88
CA PHE A 80 12.86 -6.40 3.51
C PHE A 80 13.93 -5.42 2.97
N LYS A 81 15.02 -5.32 3.73
CA LYS A 81 16.22 -4.59 3.34
C LYS A 81 17.12 -5.56 2.55
N ILE A 82 16.69 -5.86 1.33
CA ILE A 82 17.50 -6.50 0.27
C ILE A 82 18.07 -5.37 -0.58
#